data_AF-X1UZC9-F1
#
_entry.id   AF-X1UZC9-F1
#
_cell.length_a   1.000
_cell.length_b   1.000
_cell.length_c   1.000
_cell.angle_alpha   90.00
_cell.angle_beta   90.00
_cell.angle_gamma   90.00
#
_symmetry.space_group_name_H-M   'P 1'
#
loop_
_entity.id
_entity.type
_entity.pdbx_description
1 polymer ?
#
loop_
_entity_poly.entity_id
_entity_poly.type
_entity_poly.pdbx_seq_one_letter_code
_entity_poly.pdbx_strand_id
1 'polypeptide(L)'
;MHAYRYTEHEQVLAAMAKDLGFTQISTSHEVSALMKLVGRGDTTVVDAYLSPILRQYVDRIASELDGTRLYFMQSNGGLVDATTFRGKDCILSGPAGGVVGAVATATADGDERIIGFDMGGTSTDVCHYCGELERTLESEIAGVRIRAPMLHIHTVAAGGGSIVRFDGARFRVGPESAAADPGPACYRRGGPLTVTDCNVMLHKLLPENFPKVFGRHGDQPIDEQVVRDKFEA
;
A
#
# COMPACT_ATOMS: atom_id res chain seq x y z
N MET A 1 27.25 -15.32 1.76
CA MET A 1 26.74 -16.59 1.16
C MET A 1 26.48 -17.58 2.30
N HIS A 2 25.37 -18.34 2.30
CA HIS A 2 24.96 -19.28 3.38
C HIS A 2 24.59 -18.71 4.76
N ALA A 3 24.39 -17.39 4.87
CA ALA A 3 24.02 -16.75 6.13
C ALA A 3 22.70 -17.25 6.74
N TYR A 4 21.82 -17.89 5.95
CA TYR A 4 20.62 -18.56 6.45
C TYR A 4 20.91 -19.69 7.46
N ARG A 5 22.16 -20.19 7.51
CA ARG A 5 22.60 -21.26 8.43
C ARG A 5 23.84 -20.88 9.23
N TYR A 6 24.78 -20.16 8.63
CA TYR A 6 26.05 -19.76 9.25
C TYR A 6 26.11 -18.23 9.35
N THR A 7 25.66 -17.70 10.49
CA THR A 7 25.36 -16.27 10.66
C THR A 7 26.57 -15.46 11.15
N GLU A 8 27.65 -16.12 11.58
CA GLU A 8 28.72 -15.46 12.35
C GLU A 8 29.34 -14.28 11.59
N HIS A 9 29.62 -14.47 10.30
CA HIS A 9 30.20 -13.40 9.48
C HIS A 9 29.27 -12.19 9.32
N GLU A 10 27.95 -12.39 9.19
CA GLU A 10 27.01 -11.26 9.11
C GLU A 10 26.90 -10.52 10.44
N GLN A 11 26.94 -11.24 11.56
CA GLN A 11 26.90 -10.64 12.90
C GLN A 11 28.15 -9.80 13.18
N VAL A 12 29.34 -10.32 12.81
CA VAL A 12 30.61 -9.58 12.94
C VAL A 12 30.59 -8.32 12.08
N LEU A 13 30.16 -8.42 10.83
CA LEU A 13 30.06 -7.26 9.93
C LEU A 13 29.04 -6.23 10.43
N ALA A 14 27.91 -6.67 10.98
CA ALA A 14 26.92 -5.78 11.57
C ALA A 14 27.45 -5.03 12.79
N ALA A 15 28.21 -5.70 13.66
CA ALA A 15 28.89 -5.06 14.78
C ALA A 15 29.89 -4.00 14.31
N MET A 16 30.74 -4.34 13.33
CA MET A 16 31.69 -3.38 12.74
C MET A 16 30.99 -2.18 12.09
N ALA A 17 29.91 -2.41 11.35
CA ALA A 17 29.12 -1.32 10.77
C ALA A 17 28.51 -0.42 11.86
N LYS A 18 28.03 -1.00 12.96
CA LYS A 18 27.53 -0.23 14.09
C LYS A 18 28.64 0.62 14.72
N ASP A 19 29.84 0.07 14.90
CA ASP A 19 31.01 0.79 15.44
C ASP A 19 31.47 1.92 14.52
N LEU A 20 31.29 1.77 13.21
CA LEU A 20 31.53 2.82 12.21
C LEU A 20 30.44 3.91 12.17
N GLY A 21 29.36 3.76 12.94
CA GLY A 21 28.30 4.76 13.07
C GLY A 21 27.09 4.56 12.15
N PHE A 22 26.94 3.41 11.48
CA PHE A 22 25.72 3.12 10.72
C PHE A 22 24.53 2.93 11.68
N THR A 23 23.48 3.72 11.48
CA THR A 23 22.29 3.76 12.37
C THR A 23 21.20 2.75 11.97
N GLN A 24 21.21 2.31 10.72
CA GLN A 24 20.36 1.22 10.22
C GLN A 24 21.25 0.18 9.53
N ILE A 25 21.05 -1.07 9.92
CA ILE A 25 21.79 -2.22 9.42
C ILE A 25 20.78 -3.36 9.24
N SER A 26 20.68 -3.91 8.04
CA SER A 26 19.90 -5.11 7.75
C SER A 26 20.84 -6.27 7.46
N THR A 27 20.81 -7.31 8.29
CA THR A 27 21.52 -8.57 8.03
C THR A 27 20.57 -9.56 7.37
N SER A 28 21.05 -10.26 6.35
CA SER A 28 20.17 -11.09 5.53
C SER A 28 19.60 -12.29 6.29
N HIS A 29 20.33 -12.81 7.29
CA HIS A 29 19.86 -13.89 8.16
C HIS A 29 18.73 -13.46 9.10
N GLU A 30 18.72 -12.22 9.59
CA GLU A 30 17.61 -11.70 10.42
C GLU A 30 16.40 -11.31 9.57
N VAL A 31 16.64 -10.75 8.38
CA VAL A 31 15.56 -10.30 7.49
C VAL A 31 14.86 -11.48 6.83
N SER A 32 15.60 -12.45 6.30
CA SER A 32 15.02 -13.62 5.64
C SER A 32 15.95 -14.81 5.77
N ALA A 33 15.75 -15.65 6.79
CA ALA A 33 16.54 -16.86 7.04
C ALA A 33 16.30 -17.99 6.01
N LEU A 34 15.87 -17.66 4.80
CA LEU A 34 15.56 -18.62 3.74
C LEU A 34 16.78 -18.93 2.86
N MET A 35 16.78 -20.16 2.33
CA MET A 35 17.71 -20.58 1.31
C MET A 35 17.48 -19.79 0.01
N LYS A 36 18.52 -19.71 -0.84
CA LYS A 36 18.66 -18.91 -2.09
C LYS A 36 19.13 -17.47 -1.87
N LEU A 37 20.32 -17.16 -2.41
CA LEU A 37 21.00 -15.88 -2.23
C LEU A 37 20.21 -14.70 -2.80
N VAL A 38 19.74 -14.80 -4.04
CA VAL A 38 19.18 -13.65 -4.78
C VAL A 38 17.93 -13.11 -4.08
N GLY A 39 16.89 -13.92 -3.91
CA GLY A 39 15.66 -13.46 -3.24
C GLY A 39 15.88 -13.02 -1.78
N ARG A 40 16.81 -13.66 -1.05
CA ARG A 40 17.20 -13.20 0.29
C ARG A 40 17.88 -11.83 0.24
N GLY A 41 18.80 -11.64 -0.71
CA GLY A 41 19.48 -10.37 -0.96
C GLY A 41 18.50 -9.26 -1.31
N ASP A 42 17.62 -9.49 -2.28
CA ASP A 42 16.58 -8.55 -2.71
C ASP A 42 15.72 -8.11 -1.51
N THR A 43 15.25 -9.07 -0.71
CA THR A 43 14.46 -8.78 0.51
C THR A 43 15.24 -7.98 1.55
N THR A 44 16.54 -8.25 1.69
CA THR A 44 17.42 -7.52 2.63
C THR A 44 17.62 -6.08 2.19
N VAL A 45 17.76 -5.84 0.88
CA VAL A 45 17.86 -4.49 0.31
C VAL A 45 16.56 -3.73 0.51
N VAL A 46 15.41 -4.36 0.25
CA VAL A 46 14.08 -3.77 0.52
C VAL A 46 13.94 -3.37 2.00
N ASP A 47 14.30 -4.27 2.91
CA ASP A 47 14.25 -3.99 4.34
C ASP A 47 15.17 -2.83 4.74
N ALA A 48 16.39 -2.79 4.22
CA ALA A 48 17.35 -1.72 4.47
C ALA A 48 16.86 -0.36 3.96
N TYR A 49 16.21 -0.36 2.79
CA TYR A 49 15.67 0.84 2.16
C TYR A 49 14.46 1.40 2.92
N LEU A 50 13.53 0.53 3.35
CA LEU A 50 12.26 0.94 3.94
C LEU A 50 12.32 1.15 5.46
N SER A 51 13.13 0.36 6.18
CA SER A 51 13.15 0.39 7.65
C SER A 51 13.46 1.77 8.26
N PRO A 52 14.42 2.57 7.75
CA PRO A 52 14.66 3.92 8.29
C PRO A 52 13.44 4.84 8.16
N ILE A 53 12.77 4.80 7.00
CA ILE A 53 11.59 5.62 6.71
C ILE A 53 10.44 5.20 7.63
N LEU A 54 10.26 3.88 7.78
CA LEU A 54 9.23 3.31 8.64
C LEU A 54 9.46 3.69 10.12
N ARG A 55 10.69 3.58 10.62
CA ARG A 55 11.02 3.97 12.00
C ARG A 55 10.70 5.43 12.28
N GLN A 56 11.08 6.35 11.39
CA GLN A 56 10.73 7.77 11.54
C GLN A 56 9.22 8.02 11.64
N TYR A 57 8.42 7.25 10.89
CA TYR A 57 6.97 7.32 10.98
C TYR A 57 6.44 6.78 12.31
N VAL A 58 6.92 5.62 12.73
CA VAL A 58 6.57 4.98 14.00
C VAL A 58 6.94 5.86 15.20
N ASP A 59 8.17 6.40 15.23
CA ASP A 59 8.68 7.23 16.32
C ASP A 59 7.87 8.52 16.48
N ARG A 60 7.46 9.13 15.36
CA ARG A 60 6.59 10.32 15.37
C ARG A 60 5.24 10.01 15.99
N ILE A 61 4.58 8.91 15.59
CA ILE A 61 3.30 8.50 16.20
C ILE A 61 3.49 8.20 17.69
N ALA A 62 4.55 7.47 18.04
CA ALA A 62 4.86 7.14 19.43
C ALA A 62 5.06 8.38 20.30
N SER A 63 5.70 9.42 19.75
CA SER A 63 5.93 10.70 20.46
C SER A 63 4.65 11.49 20.75
N GLU A 64 3.56 11.20 20.03
CA GLU A 64 2.25 11.83 20.25
C GLU A 64 1.34 11.00 21.19
N LEU A 65 1.73 9.75 21.50
CA LEU A 65 0.89 8.77 22.20
C LEU A 65 1.57 8.24 23.47
N ASP A 66 1.99 9.15 24.35
CA ASP A 66 2.73 8.88 25.60
C ASP A 66 2.24 7.63 26.35
N GLY A 67 3.11 6.62 26.46
CA GLY A 67 2.88 5.39 27.21
C GLY A 67 1.93 4.37 26.57
N THR A 68 1.42 4.64 25.36
CA THR A 68 0.52 3.73 24.65
C THR A 68 1.31 2.67 23.89
N ARG A 69 0.95 1.40 24.08
CA ARG A 69 1.50 0.31 23.26
C ARG A 69 0.97 0.42 21.84
N LEU A 70 1.88 0.49 20.88
CA LEU A 70 1.55 0.62 19.47
C LEU A 70 1.77 -0.70 18.73
N TYR A 71 0.74 -1.10 17.99
CA TYR A 71 0.77 -2.25 17.12
C TYR A 71 0.54 -1.82 15.68
N PHE A 72 1.30 -2.41 14.77
CA PHE A 72 1.18 -2.16 13.34
C PHE A 72 0.74 -3.42 12.62
N MET A 73 -0.15 -3.26 11.64
CA MET A 73 -0.52 -4.32 10.72
C MET A 73 0.69 -4.71 9.88
N GLN A 74 0.89 -6.01 9.70
CA GLN A 74 1.89 -6.60 8.82
C GLN A 74 1.24 -7.11 7.54
N SER A 75 2.06 -7.31 6.49
CA SER A 75 1.63 -7.90 5.22
C SER A 75 0.99 -9.28 5.35
N ASN A 76 1.27 -10.02 6.42
CA ASN A 76 0.70 -11.35 6.68
C ASN A 76 -0.68 -11.32 7.37
N GLY A 77 -1.23 -10.13 7.65
CA GLY A 77 -2.49 -9.92 8.37
C GLY A 77 -2.38 -9.96 9.90
N GLY A 78 -1.17 -10.11 10.43
CA GLY A 78 -0.89 -10.07 11.86
C GLY A 78 -0.55 -8.67 12.37
N LEU A 79 -0.58 -8.52 13.69
CA LEU A 79 -0.12 -7.31 14.38
C LEU A 79 1.27 -7.54 14.98
N VAL A 80 2.11 -6.52 14.91
CA VAL A 80 3.46 -6.53 15.51
C VAL A 80 3.69 -5.27 16.34
N ASP A 81 4.44 -5.40 17.42
CA ASP A 81 4.86 -4.26 18.22
C ASP A 81 5.72 -3.31 17.38
N ALA A 82 5.47 -2.01 17.53
CA ALA A 82 6.16 -0.92 16.86
C ALA A 82 7.69 -1.05 16.85
N THR A 83 8.29 -1.50 17.95
CA THR A 83 9.75 -1.63 18.09
C THR A 83 10.36 -2.73 17.24
N THR A 84 9.54 -3.70 16.82
CA THR A 84 9.96 -4.87 16.03
C THR A 84 9.48 -4.81 14.58
N PHE A 85 8.77 -3.74 14.21
CA PHE A 85 8.23 -3.59 12.86
C PHE A 85 9.35 -3.31 11.84
N ARG A 86 9.42 -4.15 10.80
CA ARG A 86 10.47 -4.11 9.78
C ARG A 86 9.92 -3.68 8.42
N GLY A 87 10.77 -3.04 7.62
CA GLY A 87 10.41 -2.49 6.31
C GLY A 87 9.87 -3.56 5.34
N LYS A 88 10.42 -4.77 5.35
CA LYS A 88 9.90 -5.86 4.50
C LYS A 88 8.47 -6.30 4.84
N ASP A 89 8.02 -6.09 6.09
CA ASP A 89 6.74 -6.58 6.61
C ASP A 89 5.62 -5.52 6.52
N CYS A 90 5.93 -4.31 6.05
CA CYS A 90 4.95 -3.23 5.90
C CYS A 90 4.32 -3.18 4.51
N ILE A 91 4.88 -3.89 3.53
CA ILE A 91 4.46 -3.80 2.14
C ILE A 91 3.06 -4.43 1.99
N LEU A 92 2.07 -3.65 1.56
CA LEU A 92 0.66 -4.06 1.51
C LEU A 92 0.03 -4.37 2.88
N SER A 93 0.55 -3.82 3.99
CA SER A 93 -0.06 -4.01 5.31
C SER A 93 -1.46 -3.41 5.44
N GLY A 94 -1.74 -2.28 4.76
CA GLY A 94 -3.07 -1.66 4.72
C GLY A 94 -4.13 -2.60 4.12
N PRO A 95 -3.96 -3.04 2.85
CA PRO A 95 -4.86 -4.01 2.23
C PRO A 95 -4.98 -5.30 3.05
N ALA A 96 -3.90 -5.79 3.66
CA ALA A 96 -3.95 -6.97 4.52
C ALA A 96 -4.93 -6.80 5.70
N GLY A 97 -4.96 -5.61 6.32
CA GLY A 97 -5.95 -5.28 7.35
C GLY A 97 -7.39 -5.27 6.80
N GLY A 98 -7.59 -4.78 5.58
CA GLY A 98 -8.87 -4.84 4.86
C GLY A 98 -9.34 -6.28 4.64
N VAL A 99 -8.45 -7.18 4.22
CA VAL A 99 -8.75 -8.61 4.07
C VAL A 99 -9.16 -9.24 5.40
N VAL A 100 -8.38 -9.00 6.46
CA VAL A 100 -8.67 -9.54 7.81
C VAL A 100 -10.03 -9.05 8.30
N GLY A 101 -10.34 -7.77 8.10
CA GLY A 101 -11.64 -7.19 8.46
C GLY A 101 -12.78 -7.81 7.66
N ALA A 102 -12.66 -7.88 6.34
CA ALA A 102 -13.67 -8.44 5.45
C ALA A 102 -13.98 -9.91 5.78
N VAL A 103 -12.96 -10.72 6.01
CA VAL A 103 -13.12 -12.14 6.41
C VAL A 103 -13.79 -12.26 7.77
N ALA A 104 -13.37 -11.46 8.77
CA ALA A 104 -13.99 -11.48 10.08
C ALA A 104 -15.48 -11.08 10.02
N THR A 105 -15.83 -10.09 9.21
CA THR A 105 -17.22 -9.67 9.01
C THR A 105 -18.04 -10.74 8.29
N ALA A 106 -17.54 -11.31 7.20
CA ALA A 106 -18.25 -12.32 6.41
C ALA A 106 -18.48 -13.62 7.21
N THR A 107 -17.44 -14.11 7.89
CA THR A 107 -17.54 -15.33 8.70
C THR A 107 -18.49 -15.17 9.89
N ALA A 108 -18.62 -13.96 10.45
CA ALA A 108 -19.62 -13.67 11.48
C ALA A 108 -21.07 -13.79 10.96
N ASP A 109 -21.29 -13.63 9.65
CA ASP A 109 -22.58 -13.81 8.97
C ASP A 109 -22.75 -15.24 8.39
N GLY A 110 -21.75 -16.11 8.57
CA GLY A 110 -21.74 -17.49 8.06
C GLY A 110 -21.22 -17.64 6.62
N ASP A 111 -20.73 -16.56 6.01
CA ASP A 111 -20.13 -16.61 4.68
C ASP A 111 -18.67 -17.08 4.75
N GLU A 112 -18.41 -18.25 4.17
CA GLU A 112 -17.06 -18.84 4.13
C GLU A 112 -16.33 -18.58 2.81
N ARG A 113 -16.98 -17.92 1.85
CA ARG A 113 -16.44 -17.67 0.50
C ARG A 113 -16.72 -16.25 0.06
N ILE A 114 -15.68 -15.43 -0.02
CA ILE A 114 -15.79 -14.03 -0.41
C ILE A 114 -14.69 -13.63 -1.40
N ILE A 115 -15.02 -12.63 -2.21
CA ILE A 115 -14.05 -11.86 -2.99
C ILE A 115 -14.03 -10.46 -2.39
N GLY A 116 -12.89 -10.06 -1.85
CA GLY A 116 -12.65 -8.69 -1.41
C GLY A 116 -12.30 -7.82 -2.61
N PHE A 117 -12.89 -6.63 -2.67
CA PHE A 117 -12.64 -5.62 -3.68
C PHE A 117 -12.56 -4.26 -3.00
N ASP A 118 -11.34 -3.74 -2.83
CA ASP A 118 -11.08 -2.43 -2.24
C ASP A 118 -10.49 -1.50 -3.30
N MET A 119 -11.29 -0.54 -3.77
CA MET A 119 -10.86 0.42 -4.78
C MET A 119 -10.62 1.79 -4.14
N GLY A 120 -9.37 2.21 -4.17
CA GLY A 120 -8.96 3.55 -3.76
C GLY A 120 -8.87 4.54 -4.92
N GLY A 121 -8.15 5.64 -4.69
CA GLY A 121 -7.90 6.66 -5.70
C GLY A 121 -6.88 6.26 -6.77
N THR A 122 -6.01 5.26 -6.53
CA THR A 122 -4.93 4.92 -7.48
C THR A 122 -4.97 3.48 -7.93
N SER A 123 -5.31 2.57 -7.02
CA SER A 123 -5.29 1.13 -7.24
C SER A 123 -6.56 0.47 -6.70
N THR A 124 -6.75 -0.76 -7.12
CA THR A 124 -7.76 -1.68 -6.60
C THR A 124 -7.05 -2.91 -6.06
N ASP A 125 -7.29 -3.24 -4.81
CA ASP A 125 -6.78 -4.44 -4.18
C ASP A 125 -7.90 -5.50 -4.14
N VAL A 126 -7.60 -6.68 -4.69
CA VAL A 126 -8.52 -7.82 -4.78
C VAL A 126 -7.95 -8.98 -4.00
N CYS A 127 -8.78 -9.61 -3.18
CA CYS A 127 -8.42 -10.83 -2.46
C CYS A 127 -9.55 -11.86 -2.58
N HIS A 128 -9.20 -13.11 -2.28
CA HIS A 128 -10.16 -14.20 -2.19
C HIS A 128 -10.02 -14.87 -0.82
N TYR A 129 -11.14 -15.33 -0.28
CA TYR A 129 -11.19 -16.17 0.90
C TYR A 129 -12.14 -17.32 0.62
N CYS A 130 -11.70 -18.55 0.88
CA CYS A 130 -12.51 -19.76 0.76
C CYS A 130 -12.19 -20.72 1.91
N GLY A 131 -12.59 -20.32 3.12
CA GLY A 131 -12.36 -21.08 4.36
C GLY A 131 -10.98 -20.90 4.99
N GLU A 132 -10.01 -20.31 4.29
CA GLU A 132 -8.69 -19.97 4.84
C GLU A 132 -8.12 -18.68 4.25
N LEU A 133 -7.28 -18.00 5.04
CA LEU A 133 -6.51 -16.85 4.57
C LEU A 133 -5.36 -17.33 3.69
N GLU A 134 -5.49 -17.11 2.39
CA GLU A 134 -4.45 -17.44 1.41
C GLU A 134 -3.18 -16.62 1.66
N ARG A 135 -2.03 -17.29 1.61
CA ARG A 135 -0.72 -16.67 1.86
C ARG A 135 0.27 -17.02 0.75
N THR A 136 1.13 -16.07 0.42
CA THR A 136 2.32 -16.31 -0.39
C THR A 136 3.59 -16.05 0.43
N LEU A 137 4.66 -16.76 0.09
CA LEU A 137 5.99 -16.58 0.69
C LEU A 137 6.94 -15.79 -0.23
N GLU A 138 6.55 -15.58 -1.47
CA GLU A 138 7.34 -14.88 -2.49
C GLU A 138 6.39 -14.06 -3.37
N SER A 139 6.66 -12.76 -3.48
CA SER A 139 5.96 -11.88 -4.40
C SER A 139 6.96 -11.01 -5.16
N GLU A 140 6.51 -10.47 -6.28
CA GLU A 140 7.22 -9.44 -7.02
C GLU A 140 6.37 -8.18 -7.04
N ILE A 141 6.89 -7.12 -6.42
CA ILE A 141 6.18 -5.84 -6.29
C ILE A 141 7.05 -4.77 -6.93
N ALA A 142 6.50 -4.08 -7.92
CA ALA A 142 7.22 -3.08 -8.73
C ALA A 142 8.57 -3.59 -9.29
N GLY A 143 8.64 -4.87 -9.67
CA GLY A 143 9.84 -5.51 -10.21
C GLY A 143 10.86 -5.99 -9.15
N VAL A 144 10.54 -5.87 -7.87
CA VAL A 144 11.41 -6.28 -6.76
C VAL A 144 10.85 -7.53 -6.09
N ARG A 145 11.70 -8.55 -5.93
CA ARG A 145 11.31 -9.81 -5.27
C ARG A 145 11.40 -9.67 -3.76
N ILE A 146 10.33 -10.06 -3.08
CA ILE A 146 10.24 -10.04 -1.62
C ILE A 146 9.92 -11.46 -1.15
N ARG A 147 10.75 -11.95 -0.23
CA ARG A 147 10.60 -13.26 0.42
C ARG A 147 10.22 -13.10 1.88
N ALA A 148 8.95 -12.82 2.10
CA ALA A 148 8.32 -12.73 3.40
C ALA A 148 6.91 -13.33 3.32
N PRO A 149 6.35 -13.89 4.42
CA PRO A 149 4.94 -14.29 4.44
C PRO A 149 4.03 -13.08 4.25
N MET A 150 3.10 -13.16 3.31
CA MET A 150 2.14 -12.09 2.99
C MET A 150 0.78 -12.71 2.66
N LEU A 151 -0.30 -11.99 2.92
CA LEU A 151 -1.62 -12.35 2.38
C LEU A 151 -1.59 -12.26 0.86
N HIS A 152 -2.30 -13.19 0.22
CA HIS A 152 -2.38 -13.22 -1.23
C HIS A 152 -3.38 -12.16 -1.72
N ILE A 153 -2.84 -11.00 -2.11
CA ILE A 153 -3.59 -9.83 -2.56
C ILE A 153 -3.11 -9.46 -3.96
N HIS A 154 -4.06 -9.25 -4.88
CA HIS A 154 -3.80 -8.80 -6.22
C HIS A 154 -4.11 -7.31 -6.35
N THR A 155 -3.09 -6.50 -6.58
CA THR A 155 -3.26 -5.07 -6.84
C THR A 155 -3.35 -4.83 -8.34
N VAL A 156 -4.44 -4.21 -8.78
CA VAL A 156 -4.64 -3.72 -10.15
C VAL A 156 -4.42 -2.21 -10.16
N ALA A 157 -3.65 -1.71 -11.12
CA ALA A 157 -3.38 -0.27 -11.31
C ALA A 157 -4.60 0.46 -11.93
N ALA A 158 -5.74 0.38 -11.26
CA ALA A 158 -6.98 1.06 -11.62
C ALA A 158 -7.67 1.53 -10.35
N GLY A 159 -8.10 2.79 -10.30
CA GLY A 159 -8.83 3.39 -9.18
C GLY A 159 -9.56 4.66 -9.61
N GLY A 160 -10.10 5.42 -8.66
CA GLY A 160 -10.86 6.65 -8.95
C GLY A 160 -10.06 7.73 -9.72
N GLY A 161 -8.76 7.80 -9.49
CA GLY A 161 -7.84 8.73 -10.14
C GLY A 161 -7.27 8.22 -11.46
N SER A 162 -7.62 7.01 -11.92
CA SER A 162 -7.16 6.52 -13.22
C SER A 162 -7.64 7.43 -14.35
N ILE A 163 -6.68 7.91 -15.15
CA ILE A 163 -6.91 8.94 -16.15
C ILE A 163 -7.72 8.36 -17.32
N VAL A 164 -8.75 9.10 -17.74
CA VAL A 164 -9.58 8.77 -18.89
C VAL A 164 -9.14 9.61 -20.08
N ARG A 165 -8.85 8.95 -21.20
CA ARG A 165 -8.43 9.60 -22.46
C ARG A 165 -9.16 9.01 -23.66
N PHE A 166 -9.48 9.84 -24.63
CA PHE A 166 -9.94 9.42 -25.94
C PHE A 166 -8.81 9.61 -26.96
N ASP A 167 -8.45 8.55 -27.68
CA ASP A 167 -7.37 8.60 -28.68
C ASP A 167 -7.88 8.86 -30.11
N GLY A 168 -9.14 9.28 -30.26
CA GLY A 168 -9.80 9.45 -31.56
C GLY A 168 -10.54 8.20 -32.05
N ALA A 169 -10.30 7.04 -31.44
CA ALA A 169 -10.97 5.78 -31.80
C ALA A 169 -11.63 5.09 -30.60
N ARG A 170 -10.97 5.09 -29.43
CA ARG A 170 -11.48 4.46 -28.21
C ARG A 170 -11.16 5.26 -26.96
N PHE A 171 -12.00 5.08 -25.95
CA PHE A 171 -11.69 5.51 -24.60
C PHE A 171 -10.75 4.51 -23.92
N ARG A 172 -9.73 5.03 -23.25
CA ARG A 172 -8.81 4.25 -22.41
C ARG A 172 -8.81 4.83 -21.01
N VAL A 173 -8.72 3.93 -20.03
CA VAL A 173 -8.62 4.28 -18.61
C VAL A 173 -7.30 3.72 -18.09
N GLY A 174 -6.47 4.60 -17.52
CA GLY A 174 -5.13 4.24 -17.04
C GLY A 174 -4.15 3.84 -18.17
N PRO A 175 -3.01 3.23 -17.80
CA PRO A 175 -2.58 2.89 -16.43
C PRO A 175 -2.17 4.11 -15.58
N GLU A 176 -2.03 5.29 -16.19
CA GLU A 176 -1.67 6.51 -15.48
C GLU A 176 -2.79 6.95 -14.50
N SER A 177 -2.38 7.45 -13.34
CA SER A 177 -3.27 7.98 -12.30
C SER A 177 -2.97 9.44 -12.03
N ALA A 178 -4.02 10.24 -11.81
CA ALA A 178 -3.91 11.61 -11.33
C ALA A 178 -3.57 11.70 -9.82
N ALA A 179 -3.53 10.55 -9.13
CA ALA A 179 -3.29 10.43 -7.69
C ALA A 179 -4.23 11.34 -6.87
N ALA A 180 -3.75 11.88 -5.74
CA ALA A 180 -4.49 12.86 -4.93
C ALA A 180 -4.13 14.32 -5.27
N ASP A 181 -2.98 14.54 -5.93
CA ASP A 181 -2.49 15.87 -6.33
C ASP A 181 -1.77 15.77 -7.69
N PRO A 182 -2.27 16.42 -8.75
CA PRO A 182 -3.43 17.33 -8.77
C PRO A 182 -4.77 16.61 -8.57
N GLY A 183 -4.83 15.28 -8.68
CA GLY A 183 -6.05 14.51 -8.52
C GLY A 183 -7.03 14.61 -9.69
N PRO A 184 -8.24 14.02 -9.58
CA PRO A 184 -9.34 14.21 -10.52
C PRO A 184 -9.63 15.68 -10.84
N ALA A 185 -10.20 15.95 -12.02
CA ALA A 185 -10.52 17.31 -12.44
C ALA A 185 -11.48 18.00 -11.44
N CYS A 186 -12.44 17.26 -10.91
CA CYS A 186 -13.39 17.74 -9.92
C CYS A 186 -12.75 18.18 -8.59
N TYR A 187 -11.47 17.87 -8.33
CA TYR A 187 -10.78 18.28 -7.09
C TYR A 187 -10.30 19.74 -7.12
N ARG A 188 -10.57 20.49 -8.19
CA ARG A 188 -10.27 21.94 -8.32
C ARG A 188 -8.77 22.28 -8.28
N ARG A 189 -7.92 21.37 -8.77
CA ARG A 189 -6.45 21.51 -8.79
C ARG A 189 -5.85 21.44 -10.20
N GLY A 190 -6.68 21.52 -11.23
CA GLY A 190 -6.24 21.48 -12.63
C GLY A 190 -5.93 20.07 -13.14
N GLY A 191 -6.33 19.03 -12.43
CA GLY A 191 -6.09 17.64 -12.81
C GLY A 191 -6.88 17.17 -14.05
N PRO A 192 -6.49 16.05 -14.68
CA PRO A 192 -7.14 15.50 -15.88
C PRO A 192 -8.50 14.85 -15.57
N LEU A 193 -9.24 14.44 -16.60
CA LEU A 193 -10.43 13.60 -16.42
C LEU A 193 -10.04 12.21 -15.89
N THR A 194 -10.73 11.72 -14.88
CA THR A 194 -10.52 10.40 -14.28
C THR A 194 -11.83 9.62 -14.09
N VAL A 195 -11.74 8.39 -13.57
CA VAL A 195 -12.91 7.57 -13.21
C VAL A 195 -13.83 8.27 -12.20
N THR A 196 -13.26 9.00 -11.24
CA THR A 196 -14.03 9.84 -10.31
C THR A 196 -14.84 10.89 -11.05
N ASP A 197 -14.26 11.57 -12.05
CA ASP A 197 -14.98 12.55 -12.86
C ASP A 197 -16.11 11.91 -13.67
N CYS A 198 -15.93 10.69 -14.19
CA CYS A 198 -17.04 9.94 -14.80
C CYS A 198 -18.18 9.68 -13.80
N ASN A 199 -17.87 9.33 -12.55
CA ASN A 199 -18.88 9.10 -11.52
C ASN A 199 -19.59 10.39 -11.10
N VAL A 200 -18.92 11.54 -11.15
CA VAL A 200 -19.53 12.87 -10.96
C VAL A 200 -20.46 13.19 -12.13
N MET A 201 -20.00 13.02 -13.37
CA MET A 201 -20.80 13.26 -14.58
C MET A 201 -22.07 12.39 -14.65
N LEU A 202 -21.99 11.16 -14.14
CA LEU A 202 -23.11 10.21 -14.06
C LEU A 202 -23.97 10.38 -12.80
N HIS A 203 -23.70 11.39 -11.95
CA HIS A 203 -24.39 11.63 -10.68
C HIS A 203 -24.36 10.45 -9.69
N LYS A 204 -23.37 9.56 -9.81
CA LYS A 204 -23.09 8.53 -8.79
C LYS A 204 -22.41 9.14 -7.57
N LEU A 205 -21.61 10.19 -7.79
CA LEU A 205 -21.06 11.04 -6.74
C LEU A 205 -21.76 12.40 -6.80
N LEU A 206 -22.51 12.72 -5.75
CA LEU A 206 -23.23 13.98 -5.62
C LEU A 206 -22.39 14.98 -4.82
N PRO A 207 -22.08 16.18 -5.35
CA PRO A 207 -21.29 17.19 -4.66
C PRO A 207 -21.82 17.56 -3.28
N GLU A 208 -23.15 17.59 -3.09
CA GLU A 208 -23.76 17.94 -1.80
C GLU A 208 -23.46 16.93 -0.69
N ASN A 209 -23.25 15.65 -1.06
CA ASN A 209 -23.03 14.55 -0.12
C ASN A 209 -21.54 14.19 0.03
N PHE A 210 -20.66 14.89 -0.67
CA PHE A 210 -19.22 14.64 -0.66
C PHE A 210 -18.49 15.63 0.27
N PRO A 211 -17.42 15.21 0.97
CA PRO A 211 -16.69 16.11 1.87
C PRO A 211 -16.18 17.38 1.17
N LYS A 212 -16.29 18.51 1.86
CA LYS A 212 -15.83 19.82 1.35
C LYS A 212 -14.36 20.04 1.69
N VAL A 213 -13.49 19.26 1.07
CA VAL A 213 -12.03 19.26 1.33
C VAL A 213 -11.20 19.62 0.09
N PHE A 214 -11.83 20.17 -0.94
CA PHE A 214 -11.22 20.43 -2.25
C PHE A 214 -10.93 21.91 -2.47
N GLY A 215 -10.26 22.22 -3.58
CA GLY A 215 -9.84 23.58 -3.91
C GLY A 215 -8.57 24.04 -3.18
N ARG A 216 -8.18 25.28 -3.44
CA ARG A 216 -6.92 25.87 -2.95
C ARG A 216 -6.83 25.89 -1.42
N HIS A 217 -7.96 26.10 -0.75
CA HIS A 217 -8.03 26.22 0.70
C HIS A 217 -8.54 24.94 1.38
N GLY A 218 -8.90 23.90 0.62
CA GLY A 218 -9.37 22.63 1.16
C GLY A 218 -10.72 22.72 1.87
N ASP A 219 -11.62 23.57 1.39
CA ASP A 219 -12.91 23.92 2.01
C ASP A 219 -14.09 23.90 1.02
N GLN A 220 -13.84 23.49 -0.23
CA GLN A 220 -14.83 23.49 -1.31
C GLN A 220 -15.34 22.09 -1.62
N PRO A 221 -16.58 21.96 -2.14
CA PRO A 221 -17.06 20.70 -2.70
C PRO A 221 -16.31 20.38 -3.99
N ILE A 222 -16.48 19.15 -4.48
CA ILE A 222 -16.06 18.79 -5.83
C ILE A 222 -16.72 19.70 -6.89
N ASP A 223 -16.03 19.92 -8.01
CA ASP A 223 -16.49 20.80 -9.09
C ASP A 223 -17.09 20.00 -10.24
N GLU A 224 -18.42 19.98 -10.30
CA GLU A 224 -19.16 19.33 -11.38
C GLU A 224 -19.06 20.11 -12.70
N GLN A 225 -18.96 21.44 -12.66
CA GLN A 225 -18.92 22.25 -13.87
C GLN A 225 -17.62 22.01 -14.64
N VAL A 226 -16.49 21.98 -13.93
CA VAL A 226 -15.18 21.64 -14.54
C VAL A 226 -15.20 20.26 -15.20
N VAL A 227 -15.91 19.30 -14.63
CA VAL A 227 -16.06 17.97 -15.24
C VAL A 227 -16.85 18.05 -16.54
N ARG A 228 -17.99 18.74 -16.55
CA ARG A 228 -18.84 18.94 -17.74
C ARG A 228 -18.05 19.63 -18.86
N ASP A 229 -17.41 20.75 -18.54
CA ASP A 229 -16.63 21.53 -19.50
C ASP A 229 -15.52 20.69 -20.14
N LYS A 230 -14.86 19.82 -19.36
CA LYS A 230 -13.78 18.96 -19.88
C LYS A 230 -14.27 17.78 -20.72
N PHE A 231 -15.47 17.27 -20.48
CA PHE A 231 -16.05 16.23 -21.32
C PHE A 231 -16.61 16.76 -22.65
N GLU A 232 -16.92 18.07 -22.72
CA GLU A 232 -17.41 18.73 -23.94
C GLU A 232 -16.29 19.28 -24.85
N ALA A 233 -15.09 19.51 -24.31
CA ALA A 233 -13.92 20.01 -25.03
C ALA A 233 -13.25 18.95 -25.93
#